data_AF-A0A224XQH8-F1
#
_entry.id   AF-A0A224XQH8-F1
#
_cell.length_a   1.000
_cell.length_b   1.000
_cell.length_c   1.000
_cell.angle_alpha   90.00
_cell.angle_beta   90.00
_cell.angle_gamma   90.00
#
_symmetry.space_group_name_H-M   'P 1'
#
loop_
_entity.id
_entity.type
_entity.pdbx_description
1 polymer ?
#
loop_
_entity_poly.entity_id
_entity_poly.type
_entity_poly.pdbx_seq_one_letter_code
_entity_poly.pdbx_strand_id
1 'polypeptide(L)'
;KAYSNYIQSLALVTDVLKTDISNPNLSHKDKWNLIEFAKQSVERLVFIVKKGQNTSDNSVLPRNVTPTVPSENLVNEQSYITLCQKECEDEMIMSRYQKRLGMATSSLEKQNLELELARQLVEKAAITRNRQMQATAWAMQTAHKKFKIQEKLQNGKLKESDFKKQQLYALSLQFNHNNSWLNQLANDLALYPNHEKIVRELLDNILTDNSQPVKSTINHMQEKINVILDKSLLNPDADQKEHARVFEEVANTIKDDINIIQDVVKALFEPLNTDKNASITSEVVHHVYFAPLKQNIITLIRFTLKDVEKELGNRIKAGFEEGINFRLTECCKEAITKLHYLTTLHNPYDMLDCIVHIIKLLAATKFEQKHCTSVGADDLLPRLCQLVVSSSLPSICAEAAFMETFMPSARALGEDGYAVTMLQSAIAHLANTPV
;
A
#
# COMPACT_ATOMS: atom_id res chain seq x y z
N LYS A 1 -18.13 8.88 -17.07
CA LYS A 1 -17.05 9.52 -17.87
C LYS A 1 -16.37 8.53 -18.81
N ALA A 2 -15.84 7.40 -18.33
CA ALA A 2 -15.19 6.38 -19.17
C ALA A 2 -16.09 5.82 -20.30
N TYR A 3 -17.36 5.53 -20.01
CA TYR A 3 -18.33 5.07 -21.03
C TYR A 3 -18.63 6.11 -22.11
N SER A 4 -18.72 7.38 -21.74
CA SER A 4 -18.91 8.49 -22.69
C SER A 4 -17.71 8.63 -23.61
N ASN A 5 -16.48 8.52 -23.07
CA ASN A 5 -15.25 8.55 -23.87
C ASN A 5 -15.14 7.32 -24.80
N TYR A 6 -15.58 6.14 -24.34
CA TYR A 6 -15.61 4.93 -25.17
C TYR A 6 -16.58 5.06 -26.35
N ILE A 7 -17.80 5.55 -26.10
CA ILE A 7 -18.79 5.81 -27.15
C ILE A 7 -18.29 6.88 -28.13
N GLN A 8 -17.67 7.94 -27.63
CA GLN A 8 -17.10 9.01 -28.48
C GLN A 8 -15.94 8.50 -29.32
N SER A 9 -15.10 7.60 -28.78
CA SER A 9 -14.03 6.95 -29.56
C SER A 9 -14.57 6.00 -30.64
N LEU A 10 -15.68 5.30 -30.38
CA LEU A 10 -16.34 4.46 -31.37
C LEU A 10 -17.02 5.26 -32.49
N ALA A 11 -17.56 6.44 -32.17
CA ALA A 11 -18.09 7.35 -33.18
C ALA A 11 -16.97 7.83 -34.14
N LEU A 12 -15.82 8.21 -33.60
CA LEU A 12 -14.65 8.59 -34.40
C LEU A 12 -14.13 7.43 -35.26
N VAL A 13 -14.09 6.21 -34.73
CA VAL A 13 -13.72 5.01 -35.50
C VAL A 13 -14.73 4.74 -36.61
N THR A 14 -16.02 4.96 -36.37
CA THR A 14 -17.08 4.76 -37.37
C THR A 14 -16.95 5.76 -38.53
N ASP A 15 -16.63 7.03 -38.25
CA ASP A 15 -16.42 8.03 -39.29
C ASP A 15 -15.16 7.73 -40.13
N VAL A 16 -14.09 7.26 -39.48
CA VAL A 16 -12.88 6.80 -40.18
C VAL A 16 -13.15 5.57 -41.05
N LEU A 17 -13.89 4.58 -40.53
CA LEU A 17 -14.29 3.38 -41.29
C LEU A 17 -15.17 3.71 -42.50
N LYS A 18 -16.10 4.67 -42.37
CA LYS A 18 -16.91 5.15 -43.51
C LYS A 18 -16.02 5.75 -44.60
N THR A 19 -15.00 6.52 -44.23
CA THR A 19 -14.05 7.08 -45.22
C THR A 19 -13.20 6.01 -45.89
N ASP A 20 -12.82 4.95 -45.17
CA ASP A 20 -11.94 3.89 -45.69
C ASP A 20 -12.67 2.83 -46.53
N ILE A 21 -13.94 2.52 -46.25
CA ILE A 21 -14.75 1.60 -47.08
C ILE A 21 -15.00 2.19 -48.48
N SER A 22 -15.16 3.51 -48.57
CA SER A 22 -15.31 4.24 -49.84
C SER A 22 -14.00 4.41 -50.62
N ASN A 23 -12.86 3.98 -50.07
CA ASN A 23 -11.56 4.15 -50.69
C ASN A 23 -11.27 2.99 -51.69
N PRO A 24 -10.99 3.27 -52.98
CA PRO A 24 -10.76 2.24 -54.00
C PRO A 24 -9.42 1.48 -53.85
N ASN A 25 -8.49 1.97 -53.05
CA ASN A 25 -7.13 1.42 -52.91
C ASN A 25 -6.96 0.31 -51.86
N LEU A 26 -8.01 -0.05 -51.11
CA LEU A 26 -7.94 -1.14 -50.11
C LEU A 26 -8.30 -2.50 -50.73
N SER A 27 -7.48 -3.51 -50.43
CA SER A 27 -7.75 -4.91 -50.79
C SER A 27 -9.07 -5.39 -50.16
N HIS A 28 -9.78 -6.28 -50.86
CA HIS A 28 -11.00 -6.90 -50.37
C HIS A 28 -10.82 -7.57 -49.00
N LYS A 29 -9.61 -8.08 -48.70
CA LYS A 29 -9.28 -8.72 -47.42
C LYS A 29 -9.19 -7.71 -46.27
N ASP A 30 -8.64 -6.54 -46.52
CA ASP A 30 -8.50 -5.48 -45.52
C ASP A 30 -9.86 -4.83 -45.21
N LYS A 31 -10.69 -4.66 -46.25
CA LYS A 31 -12.09 -4.25 -46.09
C LYS A 31 -12.88 -5.23 -45.23
N TRP A 32 -12.67 -6.53 -45.42
CA TRP A 32 -13.31 -7.58 -44.60
C TRP A 32 -12.84 -7.57 -43.15
N ASN A 33 -11.54 -7.39 -42.89
CA ASN A 33 -10.99 -7.30 -41.54
C ASN A 33 -11.52 -6.07 -40.78
N LEU A 34 -11.66 -4.92 -41.47
CA LEU A 34 -12.26 -3.71 -40.91
C LEU A 34 -13.73 -3.92 -40.52
N ILE A 35 -14.50 -4.59 -41.38
CA ILE A 35 -15.92 -4.90 -41.13
C ILE A 35 -16.06 -5.87 -39.95
N GLU A 36 -15.22 -6.90 -39.86
CA GLU A 36 -15.26 -7.86 -38.75
C GLU A 36 -14.88 -7.21 -37.42
N PHE A 37 -13.88 -6.33 -37.42
CA PHE A 37 -13.51 -5.53 -36.25
C PHE A 37 -14.64 -4.60 -35.79
N ALA A 38 -15.34 -3.95 -36.73
CA ALA A 38 -16.50 -3.11 -36.45
C ALA A 38 -17.66 -3.92 -35.88
N LYS A 39 -17.94 -5.09 -36.46
CA LYS A 39 -18.99 -6.02 -36.02
C LYS A 39 -18.77 -6.50 -34.59
N GLN A 40 -17.56 -6.93 -34.24
CA GLN A 40 -17.21 -7.34 -32.87
C GLN A 40 -17.35 -6.19 -31.87
N SER A 41 -17.09 -4.96 -32.29
CA SER A 41 -17.22 -3.76 -31.44
C SER A 41 -18.70 -3.40 -31.18
N VAL A 42 -19.57 -3.58 -32.19
CA VAL A 42 -21.02 -3.35 -32.09
C VAL A 42 -21.73 -4.45 -31.31
N GLU A 43 -21.38 -5.73 -31.50
CA GLU A 43 -21.95 -6.85 -30.72
C GLU A 43 -21.73 -6.66 -29.21
N ARG A 44 -20.59 -6.11 -28.82
CA ARG A 44 -20.29 -5.77 -27.40
C ARG A 44 -21.13 -4.61 -26.87
N LEU A 45 -21.47 -3.62 -27.71
CA LEU A 45 -22.41 -2.56 -27.34
C LEU A 45 -23.83 -3.10 -27.17
N VAL A 46 -24.28 -3.99 -28.06
CA VAL A 46 -25.60 -4.64 -27.96
C VAL A 46 -25.71 -5.44 -26.66
N PHE A 47 -24.64 -6.12 -26.24
CA PHE A 47 -24.59 -6.80 -24.94
C PHE A 47 -24.71 -5.83 -23.75
N ILE A 48 -24.05 -4.66 -23.81
CA ILE A 48 -24.12 -3.62 -22.78
C ILE A 48 -25.53 -3.01 -22.68
N VAL A 49 -26.16 -2.68 -23.81
CA VAL A 49 -27.51 -2.09 -23.85
C VAL A 49 -28.56 -3.08 -23.35
N LYS A 50 -28.45 -4.36 -23.71
CA LYS A 50 -29.33 -5.42 -23.19
C LYS A 50 -29.17 -5.63 -21.68
N LYS A 51 -27.96 -5.47 -21.13
CA LYS A 51 -27.73 -5.58 -19.68
C LYS A 51 -28.26 -4.37 -18.91
N GLY A 52 -28.29 -3.18 -19.53
CA GLY A 52 -28.87 -1.96 -18.96
C GLY A 52 -30.40 -1.91 -18.92
N GLN A 53 -31.10 -2.71 -19.73
CA GLN A 53 -32.57 -2.82 -19.70
C GLN A 53 -33.10 -3.75 -18.61
N ASN A 54 -32.25 -4.61 -18.02
CA ASN A 54 -32.65 -5.54 -16.95
C ASN A 54 -32.42 -4.99 -15.53
N THR A 55 -32.06 -3.72 -15.39
CA THR A 55 -31.87 -3.05 -14.10
C THR A 55 -32.68 -1.77 -14.04
N SER A 56 -34.00 -1.91 -14.05
CA SER A 56 -34.90 -0.90 -13.50
C SER A 56 -35.45 -1.43 -12.18
N ASP A 57 -34.74 -1.15 -11.08
CA ASP A 57 -35.40 -0.87 -9.80
C ASP A 57 -34.44 -0.16 -8.84
N ASN A 58 -34.73 1.13 -8.67
CA ASN A 58 -34.61 1.96 -7.47
C ASN A 58 -33.53 1.62 -6.41
N SER A 59 -32.50 2.46 -6.34
CA SER A 59 -32.28 3.27 -5.13
C SER A 59 -31.29 4.40 -5.41
N VAL A 60 -31.73 5.61 -5.07
CA VAL A 60 -30.97 6.87 -5.07
C VAL A 60 -30.22 6.95 -3.76
N LEU A 61 -28.92 7.30 -3.78
CA LEU A 61 -28.14 7.99 -2.72
C LEU A 61 -26.75 8.42 -3.31
N PRO A 62 -26.02 9.37 -2.71
CA PRO A 62 -25.58 10.58 -3.40
C PRO A 62 -24.13 10.57 -3.88
N ARG A 63 -23.87 11.46 -4.85
CA ARG A 63 -22.53 11.92 -5.26
C ARG A 63 -21.77 12.47 -4.06
N ASN A 64 -20.59 11.92 -3.78
CA ASN A 64 -19.34 12.69 -3.64
C ASN A 64 -18.13 11.77 -3.41
N VAL A 65 -16.98 12.24 -3.89
CA VAL A 65 -15.61 11.69 -3.81
C VAL A 65 -15.26 10.60 -4.84
N THR A 66 -14.94 11.05 -6.05
CA THR A 66 -14.06 10.34 -6.98
C THR A 66 -12.68 10.13 -6.36
N PRO A 67 -12.11 8.91 -6.33
CA PRO A 67 -10.71 8.72 -6.00
C PRO A 67 -9.85 9.22 -7.16
N THR A 68 -9.01 10.20 -6.86
CA THR A 68 -8.00 10.77 -7.76
C THR A 68 -6.82 9.80 -7.83
N VAL A 69 -6.51 9.32 -9.04
CA VAL A 69 -5.29 8.53 -9.33
C VAL A 69 -4.08 9.48 -9.35
N PRO A 70 -2.87 9.06 -8.91
CA PRO A 70 -1.71 9.93 -8.81
C PRO A 70 -1.29 10.53 -10.16
N SER A 71 -0.75 11.74 -10.07
CA SER A 71 -0.14 12.48 -11.16
C SER A 71 1.11 11.76 -11.66
N GLU A 72 1.05 11.16 -12.85
CA GLU A 72 2.24 10.84 -13.63
C GLU A 72 2.72 12.12 -14.33
N ASN A 73 3.83 12.65 -13.81
CA ASN A 73 4.64 13.64 -14.50
C ASN A 73 5.31 13.03 -15.74
N LEU A 74 5.47 13.89 -16.74
CA LEU A 74 6.37 13.81 -17.89
C LEU A 74 6.01 12.87 -19.05
N VAL A 75 4.85 13.04 -19.70
CA VAL A 75 4.78 13.08 -21.18
C VAL A 75 3.51 13.82 -21.60
N ASN A 76 3.47 15.17 -21.63
CA ASN A 76 2.52 15.86 -22.52
C ASN A 76 2.72 17.36 -22.80
N GLU A 77 3.95 17.87 -22.89
CA GLU A 77 4.14 19.21 -23.50
C GLU A 77 4.28 19.15 -25.03
N GLN A 78 4.44 17.97 -25.63
CA GLN A 78 4.65 17.83 -27.08
C GLN A 78 3.38 17.96 -27.92
N SER A 79 2.18 17.82 -27.34
CA SER A 79 0.93 17.80 -28.11
C SER A 79 0.46 19.20 -28.55
N TYR A 80 0.79 20.26 -27.80
CA TYR A 80 0.52 21.66 -28.22
C TYR A 80 1.61 22.24 -29.12
N ILE A 81 2.88 21.83 -28.94
CA ILE A 81 4.01 22.27 -29.78
C ILE A 81 3.92 21.71 -31.23
N THR A 82 3.28 20.54 -31.40
CA THR A 82 3.19 19.84 -32.69
C THR A 82 2.25 20.52 -33.72
N LEU A 83 1.31 21.37 -33.30
CA LEU A 83 0.42 22.07 -34.24
C LEU A 83 1.10 23.27 -34.91
N CYS A 84 1.85 24.07 -34.13
CA CYS A 84 2.53 25.27 -34.64
C CYS A 84 3.75 24.93 -35.53
N GLN A 85 4.41 23.79 -35.27
CA GLN A 85 5.50 23.29 -36.14
C GLN A 85 4.99 22.74 -37.49
N LYS A 86 3.77 22.21 -37.56
CA LYS A 86 3.19 21.68 -38.81
C LYS A 86 2.85 22.77 -39.82
N GLU A 87 2.29 23.88 -39.35
CA GLU A 87 1.97 25.03 -40.21
C GLU A 87 3.24 25.63 -40.85
N CYS A 88 4.34 25.75 -40.08
CA CYS A 88 5.61 26.27 -40.57
C CYS A 88 6.29 25.35 -41.60
N GLU A 89 6.22 24.03 -41.43
CA GLU A 89 6.77 23.07 -42.39
C GLU A 89 5.99 23.01 -43.71
N ASP A 90 4.67 23.14 -43.64
CA ASP A 90 3.80 23.09 -44.82
C ASP A 90 3.93 24.40 -45.64
N GLU A 91 4.08 25.56 -44.98
CA GLU A 91 4.46 26.81 -45.62
C GLU A 91 5.85 26.74 -46.31
N MET A 92 6.81 26.06 -45.68
CA MET A 92 8.15 25.89 -46.24
C MET A 92 8.16 25.00 -47.50
N ILE A 93 7.34 23.94 -47.53
CA ILE A 93 7.18 23.07 -48.70
C ILE A 93 6.52 23.83 -49.85
N MET A 94 5.46 24.58 -49.57
CA MET A 94 4.78 25.42 -50.57
C MET A 94 5.71 26.51 -51.13
N SER A 95 6.53 27.12 -50.27
CA SER A 95 7.52 28.14 -50.68
C SER A 95 8.62 27.57 -51.58
N ARG A 96 9.12 26.36 -51.31
CA ARG A 96 10.11 25.68 -52.18
C ARG A 96 9.51 25.28 -53.52
N TYR A 97 8.27 24.81 -53.52
CA TYR A 97 7.53 24.50 -54.74
C TYR A 97 7.36 25.75 -55.62
N GLN A 98 6.89 26.87 -55.07
CA GLN A 98 6.69 28.11 -55.81
C GLN A 98 7.99 28.64 -56.43
N LYS A 99 9.12 28.56 -55.72
CA LYS A 99 10.44 28.93 -56.25
C LYS A 99 10.87 28.04 -57.42
N ARG A 100 10.70 26.72 -57.32
CA ARG A 100 11.03 25.77 -58.40
C ARG A 100 10.10 25.93 -59.60
N LEU A 101 8.82 26.22 -59.38
CA LEU A 101 7.84 26.48 -60.44
C LEU A 101 8.17 27.74 -61.24
N GLY A 102 8.63 28.80 -60.57
CA GLY A 102 9.07 30.05 -61.22
C GLY A 102 10.35 29.92 -62.06
N MET A 103 11.17 28.91 -61.78
CA MET A 103 12.40 28.59 -62.53
C MET A 103 12.18 27.55 -63.64
N ALA A 104 11.03 26.88 -63.68
CA ALA A 104 10.72 25.87 -64.68
C ALA A 104 10.40 26.51 -66.04
N THR A 105 11.10 26.07 -67.08
CA THR A 105 11.01 26.67 -68.42
C THR A 105 10.12 25.85 -69.35
N SER A 106 10.00 24.54 -69.11
CA SER A 106 9.18 23.61 -69.90
C SER A 106 7.83 23.30 -69.24
N SER A 107 6.81 23.05 -70.06
CA SER A 107 5.49 22.58 -69.60
C SER A 107 5.58 21.24 -68.88
N LEU A 108 6.48 20.36 -69.32
CA LEU A 108 6.72 19.04 -68.71
C LEU A 108 7.36 19.17 -67.32
N GLU A 109 8.26 20.13 -67.13
CA GLU A 109 8.90 20.39 -65.83
C GLU A 109 7.89 20.88 -64.80
N LYS A 110 6.97 21.76 -65.22
CA LYS A 110 5.89 22.27 -64.36
C LYS A 110 4.95 21.14 -63.91
N GLN A 111 4.55 20.26 -64.83
CA GLN A 111 3.73 19.10 -64.52
C GLN A 111 4.44 18.13 -63.56
N ASN A 112 5.74 17.90 -63.73
CA ASN A 112 6.52 17.05 -62.83
C ASN A 112 6.62 17.63 -61.41
N LEU A 113 6.77 18.95 -61.28
CA LEU A 113 6.80 19.63 -59.97
C LEU A 113 5.44 19.59 -59.27
N GLU A 114 4.34 19.72 -60.01
CA GLU A 114 2.97 19.58 -59.47
C GLU A 114 2.73 18.17 -58.91
N LEU A 115 3.15 17.15 -59.64
CA LEU A 115 3.06 15.75 -59.19
C LEU A 115 3.96 15.47 -57.98
N GLU A 116 5.14 16.07 -57.92
CA GLU A 116 6.07 15.96 -56.78
C GLU A 116 5.46 16.56 -55.50
N LEU A 117 4.86 17.75 -55.60
CA LEU A 117 4.16 18.39 -54.49
C LEU A 117 2.95 17.56 -54.04
N ALA A 118 2.12 17.12 -54.99
CA ALA A 118 0.95 16.29 -54.69
C ALA A 118 1.34 15.00 -53.96
N ARG A 119 2.43 14.35 -54.40
CA ARG A 119 2.98 13.16 -53.74
C ARG A 119 3.44 13.45 -52.31
N GLN A 120 4.18 14.54 -52.09
CA GLN A 120 4.67 14.93 -50.75
C GLN A 120 3.53 15.26 -49.78
N LEU A 121 2.48 15.95 -50.25
CA LEU A 121 1.30 16.26 -49.42
C LEU A 121 0.51 15.00 -49.07
N VAL A 122 0.34 14.08 -50.02
CA VAL A 122 -0.33 12.78 -49.77
C VAL A 122 0.48 11.93 -48.78
N GLU A 123 1.80 11.88 -48.91
CA GLU A 123 2.69 11.16 -48.00
C GLU A 123 2.64 11.74 -46.57
N LYS A 124 2.71 13.08 -46.43
CA LYS A 124 2.55 13.76 -45.14
C LYS A 124 1.18 13.53 -44.51
N ALA A 125 0.11 13.57 -45.31
CA ALA A 125 -1.24 13.28 -44.84
C ALA A 125 -1.36 11.83 -44.35
N ALA A 126 -0.74 10.88 -45.06
CA ALA A 126 -0.70 9.47 -44.67
C ALA A 126 0.09 9.26 -43.35
N ILE A 127 1.24 9.91 -43.19
CA ILE A 127 2.03 9.85 -41.95
C ILE A 127 1.24 10.43 -40.77
N THR A 128 0.56 11.56 -40.97
CA THR A 128 -0.25 12.20 -39.93
C THR A 128 -1.43 11.32 -39.53
N ARG A 129 -2.13 10.73 -40.51
CA ARG A 129 -3.22 9.77 -40.27
C ARG A 129 -2.72 8.53 -39.52
N ASN A 130 -1.57 7.98 -39.89
CA ASN A 130 -0.96 6.84 -39.20
C ASN A 130 -0.59 7.16 -37.75
N ARG A 131 0.02 8.33 -37.49
CA ARG A 131 0.34 8.77 -36.13
C ARG A 131 -0.92 8.98 -35.29
N GLN A 132 -1.96 9.59 -35.86
CA GLN A 132 -3.24 9.77 -35.19
C GLN A 132 -3.90 8.42 -34.89
N MET A 133 -3.87 7.48 -35.83
CA MET A 133 -4.38 6.12 -35.65
C MET A 133 -3.61 5.34 -34.57
N GLN A 134 -2.29 5.49 -34.51
CA GLN A 134 -1.47 4.90 -33.44
C GLN A 134 -1.79 5.51 -32.07
N ALA A 135 -1.96 6.84 -32.00
CA ALA A 135 -2.33 7.53 -30.76
C ALA A 135 -3.72 7.11 -30.27
N THR A 136 -4.71 7.01 -31.17
CA THR A 136 -6.06 6.54 -30.81
C THR A 136 -6.06 5.06 -30.42
N ALA A 137 -5.32 4.21 -31.12
CA ALA A 137 -5.16 2.79 -30.76
C ALA A 137 -4.51 2.62 -29.39
N TRP A 138 -3.45 3.40 -29.08
CA TRP A 138 -2.80 3.37 -27.78
C TRP A 138 -3.72 3.86 -26.65
N ALA A 139 -4.46 4.95 -26.86
CA ALA A 139 -5.44 5.45 -25.91
C ALA A 139 -6.55 4.41 -25.65
N MET A 140 -7.03 3.74 -26.70
CA MET A 140 -8.03 2.67 -26.60
C MET A 140 -7.49 1.45 -25.85
N GLN A 141 -6.27 0.99 -26.14
CA GLN A 141 -5.63 -0.11 -25.40
C GLN A 141 -5.43 0.23 -23.92
N THR A 142 -5.01 1.46 -23.63
CA THR A 142 -4.81 1.96 -22.27
C THR A 142 -6.14 2.01 -21.51
N ALA A 143 -7.19 2.54 -22.15
CA ALA A 143 -8.54 2.54 -21.59
C ALA A 143 -9.08 1.12 -21.38
N HIS A 144 -8.82 0.18 -22.30
CA HIS A 144 -9.21 -1.22 -22.18
C HIS A 144 -8.52 -1.92 -21.01
N LYS A 145 -7.21 -1.71 -20.84
CA LYS A 145 -6.45 -2.20 -19.67
C LYS A 145 -7.03 -1.64 -18.36
N LYS A 146 -7.26 -0.33 -18.29
CA LYS A 146 -7.88 0.34 -17.12
C LYS A 146 -9.28 -0.20 -16.82
N PHE A 147 -10.10 -0.41 -17.84
CA PHE A 147 -11.44 -0.98 -17.70
C PHE A 147 -11.40 -2.41 -17.16
N LYS A 148 -10.54 -3.27 -17.72
CA LYS A 148 -10.38 -4.67 -17.28
C LYS A 148 -9.85 -4.75 -15.84
N ILE A 149 -8.97 -3.84 -15.46
CA ILE A 149 -8.50 -3.67 -14.08
C ILE A 149 -9.68 -3.30 -13.16
N GLN A 150 -10.48 -2.32 -13.56
CA GLN A 150 -11.60 -1.83 -12.74
C GLN A 150 -12.73 -2.86 -12.61
N GLU A 151 -13.00 -3.64 -13.67
CA GLU A 151 -13.91 -4.78 -13.63
C GLU A 151 -13.41 -5.87 -12.67
N LYS A 152 -12.10 -6.19 -12.68
CA LYS A 152 -11.52 -7.15 -11.74
C LYS A 152 -11.54 -6.64 -10.30
N LEU A 153 -11.45 -5.33 -10.08
CA LEU A 153 -11.53 -4.69 -8.78
C LEU A 153 -12.98 -4.70 -8.24
N GLN A 154 -13.97 -4.41 -9.09
CA GLN A 154 -15.39 -4.54 -8.73
C GLN A 154 -15.82 -6.00 -8.47
N ASN A 155 -15.22 -6.96 -9.17
CA ASN A 155 -15.47 -8.38 -8.96
C ASN A 155 -14.66 -8.98 -7.80
N GLY A 156 -13.89 -8.17 -7.05
CA GLY A 156 -13.10 -8.60 -5.89
C GLY A 156 -11.89 -9.50 -6.22
N LYS A 157 -11.53 -9.65 -7.51
CA LYS A 157 -10.40 -10.49 -7.97
C LYS A 157 -9.05 -9.78 -7.92
N LEU A 158 -9.03 -8.45 -7.83
CA LEU A 158 -7.83 -7.64 -7.59
C LEU A 158 -8.15 -6.57 -6.55
N LYS A 159 -7.30 -6.44 -5.54
CA LYS A 159 -7.37 -5.37 -4.52
C LYS A 159 -6.42 -4.23 -4.88
N GLU A 160 -6.66 -3.04 -4.32
CA GLU A 160 -5.73 -1.90 -4.46
C GLU A 160 -4.32 -2.23 -3.91
N SER A 161 -4.25 -3.06 -2.88
CA SER A 161 -2.99 -3.59 -2.34
C SER A 161 -2.21 -4.43 -3.36
N ASP A 162 -2.87 -5.14 -4.27
CA ASP A 162 -2.19 -5.94 -5.31
C ASP A 162 -1.47 -5.04 -6.33
N PHE A 163 -2.04 -3.87 -6.63
CA PHE A 163 -1.37 -2.87 -7.48
C PHE A 163 -0.15 -2.27 -6.80
N LYS A 164 -0.25 -1.95 -5.50
CA LYS A 164 0.89 -1.47 -4.72
C LYS A 164 2.01 -2.52 -4.66
N LYS A 165 1.67 -3.79 -4.43
CA LYS A 165 2.62 -4.91 -4.49
C LYS A 165 3.30 -5.00 -5.85
N GLN A 166 2.52 -4.97 -6.93
CA GLN A 166 3.06 -5.08 -8.29
C GLN A 166 3.97 -3.91 -8.66
N GLN A 167 3.59 -2.68 -8.29
CA GLN A 167 4.40 -1.49 -8.53
C GLN A 167 5.71 -1.53 -7.74
N LEU A 168 5.64 -1.84 -6.44
CA LEU A 168 6.82 -1.94 -5.59
C LEU A 168 7.77 -3.05 -6.06
N TYR A 169 7.22 -4.20 -6.42
CA TYR A 169 7.98 -5.32 -6.96
C TYR A 169 8.70 -4.95 -8.26
N ALA A 170 8.01 -4.30 -9.20
CA ALA A 170 8.60 -3.87 -10.47
C ALA A 170 9.74 -2.87 -10.28
N LEU A 171 9.55 -1.86 -9.41
CA LEU A 171 10.59 -0.87 -9.08
C LEU A 171 11.80 -1.53 -8.41
N SER A 172 11.54 -2.45 -7.47
CA SER A 172 12.59 -3.17 -6.75
C SER A 172 13.37 -4.11 -7.67
N LEU A 173 12.72 -4.80 -8.62
CA LEU A 173 13.41 -5.63 -9.61
C LEU A 173 14.33 -4.82 -10.52
N GLN A 174 13.89 -3.64 -10.98
CA GLN A 174 14.71 -2.75 -11.79
C GLN A 174 15.93 -2.25 -11.01
N PHE A 175 15.74 -1.92 -9.73
CA PHE A 175 16.83 -1.54 -8.85
C PHE A 175 17.82 -2.69 -8.62
N ASN A 176 17.34 -3.90 -8.33
CA ASN A 176 18.18 -5.07 -8.07
C ASN A 176 19.01 -5.48 -9.30
N HIS A 177 18.48 -5.33 -10.51
CA HIS A 177 19.24 -5.61 -11.74
C HIS A 177 20.51 -4.74 -11.87
N ASN A 178 20.46 -3.51 -11.34
CA ASN A 178 21.57 -2.57 -11.43
C ASN A 178 22.58 -2.71 -10.28
N ASN A 179 22.31 -3.54 -9.27
CA ASN A 179 23.10 -3.64 -8.04
C ASN A 179 23.73 -5.03 -7.86
N SER A 180 25.04 -5.13 -8.08
CA SER A 180 25.78 -6.39 -8.02
C SER A 180 25.88 -7.00 -6.61
N TRP A 181 26.02 -6.17 -5.57
CA TRP A 181 26.14 -6.63 -4.18
C TRP A 181 24.84 -7.28 -3.66
N LEU A 182 23.66 -6.77 -4.05
CA LEU A 182 22.37 -7.39 -3.71
C LEU A 182 22.23 -8.77 -4.35
N ASN A 183 22.71 -8.92 -5.59
CA ASN A 183 22.70 -10.21 -6.27
C ASN A 183 23.69 -11.20 -5.63
N GLN A 184 24.83 -10.73 -5.12
CA GLN A 184 25.76 -11.54 -4.34
C GLN A 184 25.13 -12.02 -3.03
N LEU A 185 24.52 -11.14 -2.24
CA LEU A 185 23.82 -11.51 -1.00
C LEU A 185 22.64 -12.45 -1.26
N ALA A 186 21.90 -12.26 -2.35
CA ALA A 186 20.82 -13.17 -2.76
C ALA A 186 21.36 -14.57 -3.10
N ASN A 187 22.50 -14.66 -3.78
CA ASN A 187 23.17 -15.93 -4.08
C ASN A 187 23.71 -16.60 -2.82
N ASP A 188 24.33 -15.83 -1.92
CA ASP A 188 24.83 -16.34 -0.64
C ASP A 188 23.68 -16.87 0.23
N LEU A 189 22.54 -16.19 0.21
CA LEU A 189 21.33 -16.65 0.87
C LEU A 189 20.76 -17.93 0.22
N ALA A 190 20.84 -18.06 -1.10
CA ALA A 190 20.44 -19.28 -1.80
C ALA A 190 21.35 -20.48 -1.47
N LEU A 191 22.64 -20.23 -1.24
CA LEU A 191 23.61 -21.25 -0.82
C LEU A 191 23.46 -21.62 0.67
N TYR A 192 23.14 -20.63 1.51
CA TYR A 192 23.02 -20.79 2.96
C TYR A 192 21.67 -20.30 3.51
N PRO A 193 20.55 -20.94 3.13
CA PRO A 193 19.20 -20.45 3.45
C PRO A 193 18.87 -20.43 4.95
N ASN A 194 19.60 -21.20 5.76
CA ASN A 194 19.36 -21.31 7.21
C ASN A 194 20.24 -20.36 8.05
N HIS A 195 21.13 -19.59 7.42
CA HIS A 195 22.09 -18.76 8.12
C HIS A 195 21.49 -17.39 8.46
N GLU A 196 21.05 -17.24 9.71
CA GLU A 196 20.31 -16.08 10.20
C GLU A 196 21.02 -14.74 10.00
N LYS A 197 22.35 -14.70 10.13
CA LYS A 197 23.11 -13.44 9.94
C LYS A 197 23.00 -12.90 8.51
N ILE A 198 23.02 -13.79 7.51
CA ILE A 198 22.92 -13.39 6.09
C ILE A 198 21.51 -12.87 5.79
N VAL A 199 20.49 -13.53 6.36
CA VAL A 199 19.10 -13.08 6.27
C VAL A 199 18.94 -11.68 6.88
N ARG A 200 19.42 -11.47 8.10
CA ARG A 200 19.33 -10.17 8.78
C ARG A 200 20.13 -9.09 8.07
N GLU A 201 21.32 -9.40 7.56
CA GLU A 201 22.16 -8.45 6.80
C GLU A 201 21.50 -8.05 5.47
N LEU A 202 20.90 -9.01 4.74
CA LEU A 202 20.14 -8.70 3.53
C LEU A 202 18.95 -7.78 3.85
N LEU A 203 18.17 -8.12 4.88
CA LEU A 203 17.00 -7.34 5.30
C LEU A 203 17.39 -5.94 5.77
N ASP A 204 18.48 -5.81 6.54
CA ASP A 204 18.98 -4.53 7.02
C ASP A 204 19.35 -3.63 5.84
N ASN A 205 20.10 -4.14 4.88
CA ASN A 205 20.46 -3.39 3.68
C ASN A 205 19.24 -2.95 2.86
N ILE A 206 18.22 -3.80 2.72
CA ILE A 206 16.99 -3.48 1.97
C ILE A 206 16.14 -2.44 2.70
N LEU A 207 16.04 -2.54 4.02
CA LEU A 207 15.09 -1.79 4.82
C LEU A 207 15.70 -0.52 5.45
N THR A 208 17.01 -0.31 5.36
CA THR A 208 17.67 0.90 5.86
C THR A 208 18.15 1.84 4.74
N ASP A 209 18.50 1.32 3.57
CA ASP A 209 18.98 2.15 2.46
C ASP A 209 17.85 2.93 1.79
N ASN A 210 17.86 4.26 1.92
CA ASN A 210 16.86 5.14 1.32
C ASN A 210 16.85 5.12 -0.22
N SER A 211 17.93 4.66 -0.86
CA SER A 211 17.96 4.48 -2.31
C SER A 211 17.12 3.28 -2.78
N GLN A 212 16.82 2.36 -1.85
CA GLN A 212 16.11 1.14 -2.12
C GLN A 212 14.59 1.40 -2.18
N PRO A 213 13.85 0.91 -3.21
CA PRO A 213 12.43 1.22 -3.40
C PRO A 213 11.47 0.78 -2.28
N VAL A 214 11.73 -0.35 -1.61
CA VAL A 214 11.04 -0.83 -0.41
C VAL A 214 11.21 0.14 0.74
N LYS A 215 12.43 0.59 1.06
CA LYS A 215 12.62 1.60 2.12
C LYS A 215 12.00 2.94 1.75
N SER A 216 12.17 3.42 0.52
CA SER A 216 11.48 4.64 0.08
C SER A 216 9.96 4.55 0.22
N THR A 217 9.39 3.38 -0.06
CA THR A 217 7.95 3.13 0.09
C THR A 217 7.52 3.05 1.56
N ILE A 218 8.32 2.42 2.43
CA ILE A 218 8.12 2.43 3.89
C ILE A 218 8.08 3.86 4.40
N ASN A 219 9.03 4.71 4.01
CA ASN A 219 9.08 6.10 4.45
C ASN A 219 7.80 6.86 4.01
N HIS A 220 7.31 6.63 2.79
CA HIS A 220 6.07 7.26 2.31
C HIS A 220 4.82 6.75 3.05
N MET A 221 4.76 5.45 3.35
CA MET A 221 3.68 4.86 4.17
C MET A 221 3.69 5.43 5.60
N GLN A 222 4.87 5.52 6.22
CA GLN A 222 5.07 6.13 7.54
C GLN A 222 4.68 7.60 7.55
N GLU A 223 5.07 8.38 6.54
CA GLU A 223 4.70 9.80 6.42
C GLU A 223 3.18 9.97 6.31
N LYS A 224 2.51 9.14 5.49
CA LYS A 224 1.05 9.15 5.38
C LYS A 224 0.38 8.91 6.73
N ILE A 225 0.86 7.94 7.51
CA ILE A 225 0.33 7.65 8.83
C ILE A 225 0.59 8.80 9.80
N ASN A 226 1.80 9.36 9.81
CA ASN A 226 2.13 10.52 10.65
C ASN A 226 1.21 11.71 10.35
N VAL A 227 0.89 11.99 9.09
CA VAL A 227 -0.07 13.05 8.73
C VAL A 227 -1.47 12.79 9.32
N ILE A 228 -1.91 11.54 9.39
CA ILE A 228 -3.19 11.17 10.01
C ILE A 228 -3.09 11.33 11.53
N LEU A 229 -2.02 10.82 12.14
CA LEU A 229 -1.78 10.90 13.58
C LEU A 229 -1.69 12.36 14.03
N ASP A 230 -0.86 13.19 13.40
CA ASP A 230 -0.66 14.59 13.76
C ASP A 230 -1.97 15.38 13.74
N LYS A 231 -2.84 15.15 12.75
CA LYS A 231 -4.17 15.78 12.69
C LYS A 231 -5.03 15.42 13.90
N SER A 232 -5.00 14.17 14.34
CA SER A 232 -5.75 13.72 15.51
C SER A 232 -5.11 14.15 16.82
N LEU A 233 -3.79 14.21 16.90
CA LEU A 233 -3.05 14.68 18.08
C LEU A 233 -3.24 16.19 18.31
N LEU A 234 -3.48 16.97 17.26
CA LEU A 234 -3.80 18.40 17.36
C LEU A 234 -5.21 18.70 17.92
N ASN A 235 -6.09 17.70 17.99
CA ASN A 235 -7.44 17.85 18.54
C ASN A 235 -7.67 16.90 19.74
N PRO A 236 -7.02 17.17 20.89
CA PRO A 236 -7.09 16.30 22.07
C PRO A 236 -8.45 16.33 22.81
N ASP A 237 -9.30 17.31 22.48
CA ASP A 237 -10.64 17.46 23.05
C ASP A 237 -11.73 16.75 22.22
N ALA A 238 -11.33 16.04 21.15
CA ALA A 238 -12.26 15.26 20.36
C ALA A 238 -12.87 14.10 21.17
N ASP A 239 -14.01 13.59 20.71
CA ASP A 239 -14.69 12.47 21.36
C ASP A 239 -13.81 11.21 21.33
N GLN A 240 -13.83 10.42 22.41
CA GLN A 240 -13.08 9.16 22.49
C GLN A 240 -13.43 8.22 21.32
N LYS A 241 -14.69 8.24 20.89
CA LYS A 241 -15.15 7.45 19.73
C LYS A 241 -14.55 7.91 18.41
N GLU A 242 -14.22 9.19 18.28
CA GLU A 242 -13.55 9.73 17.11
C GLU A 242 -12.10 9.26 17.07
N HIS A 243 -11.38 9.38 18.18
CA HIS A 243 -10.03 8.83 18.31
C HIS A 243 -9.99 7.32 18.08
N ALA A 244 -11.00 6.57 18.54
CA ALA A 244 -11.10 5.12 18.33
C ALA A 244 -11.27 4.77 16.85
N ARG A 245 -12.08 5.52 16.10
CA ARG A 245 -12.24 5.35 14.65
C ARG A 245 -10.94 5.64 13.90
N VAL A 246 -10.25 6.72 14.26
CA VAL A 246 -8.95 7.03 13.64
C VAL A 246 -7.93 5.95 13.95
N PHE A 247 -7.89 5.46 15.20
CA PHE A 247 -7.00 4.38 15.57
C PHE A 247 -7.28 3.10 14.76
N GLU A 248 -8.54 2.74 14.55
CA GLU A 248 -8.92 1.60 13.72
C GLU A 248 -8.49 1.78 12.25
N GLU A 249 -8.68 2.98 11.69
CA GLU A 249 -8.23 3.31 10.33
C GLU A 249 -6.70 3.21 10.19
N VAL A 250 -5.96 3.77 11.15
CA VAL A 250 -4.51 3.71 11.20
C VAL A 250 -4.04 2.26 11.36
N ALA A 251 -4.64 1.49 12.27
CA ALA A 251 -4.27 0.11 12.50
C ALA A 251 -4.48 -0.77 11.26
N ASN A 252 -5.60 -0.61 10.57
CA ASN A 252 -5.89 -1.34 9.33
C ASN A 252 -4.91 -0.95 8.22
N THR A 253 -4.63 0.34 8.06
CA THR A 253 -3.65 0.83 7.07
C THR A 253 -2.26 0.26 7.33
N ILE A 254 -1.80 0.27 8.59
CA ILE A 254 -0.49 -0.29 8.98
C ILE A 254 -0.42 -1.79 8.68
N LYS A 255 -1.46 -2.55 9.02
CA LYS A 255 -1.51 -3.99 8.73
C LYS A 255 -1.41 -4.26 7.23
N ASP A 256 -2.13 -3.50 6.41
CA ASP A 256 -2.07 -3.61 4.96
C ASP A 256 -0.68 -3.24 4.41
N ASP A 257 -0.08 -2.16 4.90
CA ASP A 257 1.25 -1.69 4.48
C ASP A 257 2.33 -2.73 4.82
N ILE A 258 2.34 -3.27 6.05
CA ILE A 258 3.25 -4.33 6.47
C ILE A 258 3.06 -5.58 5.60
N ASN A 259 1.83 -5.99 5.31
CA ASN A 259 1.56 -7.14 4.43
C ASN A 259 2.11 -6.92 3.01
N ILE A 260 1.94 -5.71 2.46
CA ILE A 260 2.50 -5.36 1.14
C ILE A 260 4.03 -5.48 1.15
N ILE A 261 4.69 -4.95 2.17
CA ILE A 261 6.15 -4.97 2.29
C ILE A 261 6.64 -6.42 2.43
N GLN A 262 6.05 -7.20 3.34
CA GLN A 262 6.46 -8.59 3.56
C GLN A 262 6.29 -9.46 2.31
N ASP A 263 5.17 -9.34 1.61
CA ASP A 263 4.91 -10.11 0.40
C ASP A 263 5.89 -9.76 -0.71
N VAL A 264 6.20 -8.47 -0.88
CA VAL A 264 7.16 -8.04 -1.90
C VAL A 264 8.58 -8.47 -1.55
N VAL A 265 9.02 -8.33 -0.30
CA VAL A 265 10.35 -8.78 0.13
C VAL A 265 10.52 -10.30 -0.06
N LYS A 266 9.51 -11.09 0.31
CA LYS A 266 9.51 -12.55 0.09
C LYS A 266 9.50 -12.91 -1.41
N ALA A 267 8.78 -12.15 -2.24
CA ALA A 267 8.75 -12.37 -3.68
C ALA A 267 10.06 -11.98 -4.37
N LEU A 268 10.77 -10.96 -3.87
CA LEU A 268 12.06 -10.54 -4.39
C LEU A 268 13.17 -11.55 -4.07
N PHE A 269 13.08 -12.23 -2.92
CA PHE A 269 14.07 -13.19 -2.46
C PHE A 269 13.40 -14.48 -2.01
N GLU A 270 13.25 -15.42 -2.94
CA GLU A 270 12.59 -16.73 -2.71
C GLU A 270 13.09 -17.48 -1.44
N PRO A 271 14.39 -17.49 -1.08
CA PRO A 271 14.86 -18.15 0.13
C PRO A 271 14.29 -17.57 1.45
N LEU A 272 13.71 -16.36 1.43
CA LEU A 272 13.04 -15.76 2.59
C LEU A 272 11.65 -16.35 2.84
N ASN A 273 11.12 -17.15 1.92
CA ASN A 273 9.78 -17.73 2.03
C ASN A 273 9.72 -19.00 2.91
N THR A 274 10.84 -19.41 3.52
CA THR A 274 10.83 -20.48 4.53
C THR A 274 10.20 -19.99 5.83
N ASP A 275 9.56 -20.87 6.62
CA ASP A 275 8.86 -20.47 7.86
C ASP A 275 9.76 -19.67 8.82
N LYS A 276 11.02 -20.12 8.99
CA LYS A 276 12.00 -19.44 9.85
C LYS A 276 12.35 -18.05 9.32
N ASN A 277 12.67 -17.94 8.03
CA ASN A 277 13.07 -16.65 7.44
C ASN A 277 11.89 -15.69 7.29
N ALA A 278 10.68 -16.21 7.10
CA ALA A 278 9.45 -15.43 7.10
C ALA A 278 9.19 -14.80 8.47
N SER A 279 9.47 -15.52 9.57
CA SER A 279 9.40 -14.96 10.92
C SER A 279 10.42 -13.84 11.13
N ILE A 280 11.69 -14.05 10.75
CA ILE A 280 12.74 -13.04 10.85
C ILE A 280 12.41 -11.81 9.98
N THR A 281 11.94 -12.03 8.75
CA THR A 281 11.51 -10.95 7.85
C THR A 281 10.39 -10.14 8.48
N SER A 282 9.40 -10.80 9.07
CA SER A 282 8.32 -10.11 9.76
C SER A 282 8.83 -9.29 10.95
N GLU A 283 9.69 -9.85 11.79
CA GLU A 283 10.31 -9.16 12.93
C GLU A 283 11.04 -7.88 12.51
N VAL A 284 11.94 -7.97 11.51
CA VAL A 284 12.74 -6.83 11.05
C VAL A 284 11.85 -5.77 10.40
N VAL A 285 10.85 -6.17 9.60
CA VAL A 285 9.91 -5.22 8.98
C VAL A 285 9.12 -4.47 10.06
N HIS A 286 8.62 -5.15 11.10
CA HIS A 286 7.90 -4.48 12.18
C HIS A 286 8.83 -3.51 12.94
N HIS A 287 10.06 -3.91 13.23
CA HIS A 287 11.04 -3.05 13.89
C HIS A 287 11.27 -1.74 13.11
N VAL A 288 11.56 -1.83 11.81
CA VAL A 288 11.81 -0.65 10.97
C VAL A 288 10.54 0.20 10.80
N TYR A 289 9.37 -0.44 10.71
CA TYR A 289 8.11 0.24 10.47
C TYR A 289 7.62 1.04 11.69
N PHE A 290 7.66 0.43 12.88
CA PHE A 290 7.12 1.05 14.10
C PHE A 290 8.08 2.01 14.79
N ALA A 291 9.40 1.89 14.58
CA ALA A 291 10.40 2.76 15.21
C ALA A 291 10.03 4.26 15.26
N PRO A 292 9.65 4.91 14.12
CA PRO A 292 9.27 6.33 14.15
C PRO A 292 7.80 6.59 14.54
N LEU A 293 6.92 5.58 14.49
CA LEU A 293 5.47 5.76 14.65
C LEU A 293 4.96 5.46 16.07
N LYS A 294 5.66 4.60 16.81
CA LYS A 294 5.17 3.99 18.05
C LYS A 294 4.67 5.03 19.06
N GLN A 295 5.44 6.08 19.31
CA GLN A 295 5.09 7.10 20.32
C GLN A 295 3.80 7.86 19.97
N ASN A 296 3.62 8.19 18.69
CA ASN A 296 2.41 8.87 18.21
C ASN A 296 1.19 7.95 18.27
N ILE A 297 1.36 6.67 17.94
CA ILE A 297 0.30 5.65 18.06
C ILE A 297 -0.10 5.45 19.52
N ILE A 298 0.87 5.30 20.43
CA ILE A 298 0.60 5.18 21.87
C ILE A 298 -0.17 6.39 22.38
N THR A 299 0.22 7.61 21.97
CA THR A 299 -0.51 8.83 22.37
C THR A 299 -1.95 8.82 21.89
N LEU A 300 -2.20 8.39 20.65
CA LEU A 300 -3.57 8.23 20.14
C LEU A 300 -4.37 7.19 20.94
N ILE A 301 -3.77 6.04 21.25
CA ILE A 301 -4.41 4.99 22.08
C ILE A 301 -4.72 5.52 23.49
N ARG A 302 -3.88 6.38 24.06
CA ARG A 302 -4.17 7.00 25.36
C ARG A 302 -5.40 7.90 25.32
N PHE A 303 -5.66 8.57 24.19
CA PHE A 303 -6.91 9.31 24.00
C PHE A 303 -8.12 8.38 23.90
N THR A 304 -7.98 7.20 23.27
CA THR A 304 -9.08 6.22 23.19
C THR A 304 -9.37 5.54 24.54
N LEU A 305 -8.33 5.33 25.36
CA LEU A 305 -8.41 4.66 26.67
C LEU A 305 -8.36 5.62 27.86
N LYS A 306 -8.66 6.91 27.65
CA LYS A 306 -8.51 7.97 28.65
C LYS A 306 -9.20 7.66 29.98
N ASP A 307 -10.41 7.11 29.95
CA ASP A 307 -11.15 6.76 31.17
C ASP A 307 -10.54 5.57 31.90
N VAL A 308 -10.09 4.56 31.16
CA VAL A 308 -9.41 3.38 31.71
C VAL A 308 -8.07 3.77 32.33
N GLU A 309 -7.28 4.62 31.66
CA GLU A 309 -6.02 5.14 32.17
C GLU A 309 -6.23 5.97 33.45
N LYS A 310 -7.29 6.79 33.49
CA LYS A 310 -7.64 7.60 34.66
C LYS A 310 -8.01 6.71 35.86
N GLU A 311 -8.85 5.71 35.65
CA GLU A 311 -9.29 4.83 36.73
C GLU A 311 -8.16 3.94 37.25
N LEU A 312 -7.34 3.40 36.34
CA LEU A 312 -6.12 2.71 36.71
C LEU A 312 -5.18 3.62 37.51
N GLY A 313 -5.04 4.89 37.12
CA GLY A 313 -4.27 5.89 37.85
C GLY A 313 -4.81 6.18 39.25
N ASN A 314 -6.13 6.20 39.43
CA ASN A 314 -6.77 6.32 40.75
C ASN A 314 -6.46 5.09 41.61
N ARG A 315 -6.58 3.88 41.03
CA ARG A 315 -6.33 2.63 41.75
C ARG A 315 -4.86 2.45 42.13
N ILE A 316 -3.93 2.84 41.26
CA ILE A 316 -2.49 2.88 41.57
C ILE A 316 -2.21 3.75 42.79
N LYS A 317 -2.87 4.92 42.90
CA LYS A 317 -2.73 5.81 44.06
C LYS A 317 -3.35 5.21 45.33
N ALA A 318 -4.56 4.66 45.23
CA ALA A 318 -5.27 4.07 46.37
C ALA A 318 -4.59 2.78 46.89
N GLY A 319 -4.11 1.92 45.99
CA GLY A 319 -3.37 0.70 46.35
C GLY A 319 -1.96 0.97 46.92
N PHE A 320 -1.48 2.20 46.82
CA PHE A 320 -0.29 2.66 47.56
C PHE A 320 -0.62 2.97 49.03
N GLU A 321 -1.88 3.28 49.35
CA GLU A 321 -2.36 3.62 50.71
C GLU A 321 -2.86 2.39 51.48
N GLU A 322 -3.54 1.46 50.81
CA GLU A 322 -3.90 0.16 51.40
C GLU A 322 -2.69 -0.76 51.34
N GLY A 323 -1.96 -0.89 52.45
CA GLY A 323 -0.73 -1.66 52.57
C GLY A 323 -0.87 -3.14 52.18
N ILE A 324 -0.81 -3.43 50.87
CA ILE A 324 -0.60 -4.77 50.34
C ILE A 324 0.87 -5.11 50.60
N ASN A 325 1.12 -5.54 51.83
CA ASN A 325 2.38 -6.09 52.33
C ASN A 325 2.64 -7.47 51.70
N PHE A 326 2.69 -7.54 50.36
CA PHE A 326 3.55 -8.53 49.73
C PHE A 326 4.95 -7.95 49.88
N ARG A 327 5.82 -8.59 50.66
CA ARG A 327 7.25 -8.27 50.59
C ARG A 327 7.63 -8.35 49.12
N LEU A 328 7.95 -7.20 48.51
CA LEU A 328 8.44 -7.14 47.13
C LEU A 328 9.68 -8.03 47.06
N THR A 329 9.49 -9.29 46.69
CA THR A 329 10.57 -10.23 46.42
C THR A 329 11.47 -9.58 45.37
N GLU A 330 12.77 -9.85 45.39
CA GLU A 330 13.71 -9.30 44.39
C GLU A 330 13.21 -9.52 42.94
N CYS A 331 12.55 -10.65 42.69
CA CYS A 331 11.87 -10.95 41.43
C CYS A 331 10.78 -9.92 41.04
N CYS A 332 9.98 -9.41 41.99
CA CYS A 332 8.98 -8.39 41.70
C CYS A 332 9.63 -7.06 41.30
N LYS A 333 10.77 -6.70 41.91
CA LYS A 333 11.53 -5.50 41.51
C LYS A 333 12.07 -5.64 40.09
N GLU A 334 12.63 -6.81 39.77
CA GLU A 334 13.08 -7.11 38.40
C GLU A 334 11.93 -7.03 37.39
N ALA A 335 10.77 -7.62 37.70
CA ALA A 335 9.57 -7.51 36.87
C ALA A 335 9.12 -6.06 36.67
N ILE A 336 9.17 -5.20 37.71
CA ILE A 336 8.84 -3.77 37.60
C ILE A 336 9.80 -3.08 36.65
N THR A 337 11.11 -3.33 36.76
CA THR A 337 12.10 -2.72 35.86
C THR A 337 11.89 -3.14 34.41
N LYS A 338 11.54 -4.41 34.17
CA LYS A 338 11.21 -4.92 32.83
C LYS A 338 9.91 -4.32 32.29
N LEU A 339 8.91 -4.08 33.14
CA LEU A 339 7.68 -3.42 32.74
C LEU A 339 7.93 -1.96 32.32
N HIS A 340 8.85 -1.26 33.01
CA HIS A 340 9.29 0.07 32.57
C HIS A 340 10.05 -0.01 31.23
N TYR A 341 10.97 -0.98 31.10
CA TYR A 341 11.70 -1.20 29.85
C TYR A 341 10.77 -1.48 28.67
N LEU A 342 9.66 -2.20 28.87
CA LEU A 342 8.66 -2.46 27.84
C LEU A 342 8.13 -1.16 27.18
N THR A 343 8.00 -0.07 27.94
CA THR A 343 7.53 1.22 27.38
C THR A 343 8.58 1.90 26.46
N THR A 344 9.86 1.53 26.62
CA THR A 344 10.96 2.04 25.78
C THR A 344 11.11 1.28 24.46
N LEU A 345 10.54 0.07 24.36
CA LEU A 345 10.58 -0.73 23.14
C LEU A 345 9.67 -0.14 22.07
N HIS A 346 10.08 -0.25 20.81
CA HIS A 346 9.34 0.32 19.68
C HIS A 346 8.59 -0.69 18.82
N ASN A 347 8.97 -1.97 18.94
CA ASN A 347 8.52 -3.04 18.07
C ASN A 347 7.66 -4.05 18.85
N PRO A 348 6.50 -4.49 18.32
CA PRO A 348 5.66 -5.46 19.02
C PRO A 348 6.38 -6.77 19.34
N TYR A 349 7.32 -7.27 18.52
CA TYR A 349 8.02 -8.52 18.83
C TYR A 349 8.81 -8.43 20.13
N ASP A 350 9.63 -7.38 20.30
CA ASP A 350 10.43 -7.20 21.51
C ASP A 350 9.55 -6.97 22.74
N MET A 351 8.42 -6.27 22.56
CA MET A 351 7.45 -6.07 23.64
C MET A 351 6.81 -7.38 24.09
N LEU A 352 6.47 -8.27 23.13
CA LEU A 352 5.93 -9.61 23.41
C LEU A 352 6.95 -10.47 24.18
N ASP A 353 8.20 -10.50 23.72
CA ASP A 353 9.28 -11.22 24.41
C ASP A 353 9.47 -10.69 25.84
N CYS A 354 9.39 -9.37 26.01
CA CYS A 354 9.49 -8.74 27.32
C CYS A 354 8.32 -9.14 28.25
N ILE A 355 7.07 -9.12 27.78
CA ILE A 355 5.91 -9.47 28.63
C ILE A 355 5.87 -10.97 28.95
N VAL A 356 6.21 -11.84 28.00
CA VAL A 356 6.33 -13.29 28.25
C VAL A 356 7.41 -13.55 29.28
N HIS A 357 8.53 -12.85 29.19
CA HIS A 357 9.61 -12.98 30.17
C HIS A 357 9.18 -12.49 31.57
N ILE A 358 8.43 -11.38 31.67
CA ILE A 358 7.84 -10.92 32.95
C ILE A 358 6.93 -12.01 33.53
N ILE A 359 6.06 -12.61 32.72
CA ILE A 359 5.14 -13.65 33.19
C ILE A 359 5.89 -14.92 33.62
N LYS A 360 6.89 -15.36 32.86
CA LYS A 360 7.76 -16.50 33.25
C LYS A 360 8.48 -16.22 34.57
N LEU A 361 8.94 -14.98 34.78
CA LEU A 361 9.58 -14.56 36.01
C LEU A 361 8.61 -14.60 37.20
N LEU A 362 7.37 -14.12 37.01
CA LEU A 362 6.31 -14.24 38.02
C LEU A 362 5.93 -15.70 38.30
N ALA A 363 5.84 -16.55 37.29
CA ALA A 363 5.51 -17.96 37.45
C ALA A 363 6.62 -18.77 38.14
N ALA A 364 7.89 -18.40 37.93
CA ALA A 364 9.04 -19.06 38.54
C ALA A 364 9.23 -18.72 40.03
N THR A 365 8.57 -17.68 40.55
CA THR A 365 8.67 -17.31 41.97
C THR A 365 7.96 -18.32 42.86
N LYS A 366 8.75 -19.10 43.59
CA LYS A 366 8.30 -20.15 44.53
C LYS A 366 7.28 -19.59 45.51
N PHE A 367 6.17 -20.31 45.69
CA PHE A 367 5.30 -20.14 46.86
C PHE A 367 6.13 -20.37 48.13
N GLU A 368 5.99 -19.48 49.12
CA GLU A 368 6.45 -19.77 50.49
C GLU A 368 5.64 -20.92 51.14
N GLN A 369 4.57 -21.39 50.49
CA GLN A 369 3.81 -22.56 50.94
C GLN A 369 4.50 -23.85 50.47
N LYS A 370 4.85 -24.69 51.45
CA LYS A 370 5.68 -25.90 51.41
C LYS A 370 5.22 -27.05 50.49
N HIS A 371 4.30 -26.83 49.56
CA HIS A 371 3.85 -27.87 48.64
C HIS A 371 3.99 -27.41 47.19
N CYS A 372 4.61 -28.27 46.39
CA CYS A 372 4.84 -28.08 44.96
C CYS A 372 3.50 -28.14 44.21
N THR A 373 2.75 -27.05 44.20
CA THR A 373 1.59 -26.86 43.32
C THR A 373 2.07 -26.11 42.08
N SER A 374 1.76 -26.64 40.90
CA SER A 374 1.96 -25.93 39.64
C SER A 374 1.21 -24.60 39.68
N VAL A 375 1.90 -23.48 39.44
CA VAL A 375 1.31 -22.14 39.44
C VAL A 375 0.27 -22.03 38.32
N GLY A 376 -1.00 -21.82 38.70
CA GLY A 376 -2.10 -21.64 37.76
C GLY A 376 -2.35 -20.19 37.38
N ALA A 377 -3.28 -19.95 36.46
CA ALA A 377 -3.70 -18.58 36.10
C ALA A 377 -4.29 -17.81 37.30
N ASP A 378 -4.99 -18.52 38.19
CA ASP A 378 -5.59 -17.95 39.41
C ASP A 378 -4.54 -17.43 40.41
N ASP A 379 -3.32 -17.99 40.38
CA ASP A 379 -2.19 -17.52 41.20
C ASP A 379 -1.42 -16.38 40.51
N LEU A 380 -1.37 -16.39 39.18
CA LEU A 380 -0.58 -15.47 38.37
C LEU A 380 -1.27 -14.12 38.22
N LEU A 381 -2.60 -14.11 38.01
CA LEU A 381 -3.36 -12.88 37.77
C LEU A 381 -3.26 -11.87 38.94
N PRO A 382 -3.44 -12.27 40.22
CA PRO A 382 -3.26 -11.36 41.34
C PRO A 382 -1.85 -10.78 41.45
N ARG A 383 -0.82 -11.59 41.15
CA ARG A 383 0.58 -11.13 41.13
C ARG A 383 0.81 -10.08 40.04
N LEU A 384 0.20 -10.27 38.88
CA LEU A 384 0.29 -9.32 37.78
C LEU A 384 -0.49 -8.03 38.07
N CYS A 385 -1.67 -8.11 38.70
CA CYS A 385 -2.39 -6.94 39.20
C CYS A 385 -1.52 -6.13 40.18
N GLN A 386 -0.89 -6.81 41.15
CA GLN A 386 -0.01 -6.17 42.11
C GLN A 386 1.22 -5.56 41.43
N LEU A 387 1.78 -6.23 40.43
CA LEU A 387 2.90 -5.72 39.64
C LEU A 387 2.52 -4.41 38.93
N VAL A 388 1.36 -4.38 38.28
CA VAL A 388 0.84 -3.19 37.59
C VAL A 388 0.65 -2.04 38.59
N VAL A 389 0.04 -2.29 39.75
CA VAL A 389 -0.13 -1.29 40.82
C VAL A 389 1.23 -0.77 41.31
N SER A 390 2.16 -1.67 41.60
CA SER A 390 3.49 -1.33 42.14
C SER A 390 4.39 -0.65 41.11
N SER A 391 4.11 -0.82 39.82
CA SER A 391 4.88 -0.19 38.74
C SER A 391 4.61 1.31 38.60
N SER A 392 3.49 1.82 39.12
CA SER A 392 3.08 3.22 38.97
C SER A 392 2.97 3.72 37.52
N LEU A 393 2.61 2.83 36.59
CA LEU A 393 2.50 3.14 35.15
C LEU A 393 1.05 3.00 34.63
N PRO A 394 0.20 4.04 34.73
CA PRO A 394 -1.15 4.01 34.15
C PRO A 394 -1.14 3.83 32.62
N SER A 395 -0.12 4.35 31.93
CA SER A 395 0.02 4.27 30.47
C SER A 395 0.23 2.85 29.93
N ILE A 396 0.42 1.85 30.80
CA ILE A 396 0.57 0.45 30.40
C ILE A 396 -0.66 -0.09 29.66
N CYS A 397 -1.85 0.49 29.90
CA CYS A 397 -3.05 0.13 29.15
C CYS A 397 -2.92 0.40 27.64
N ALA A 398 -2.27 1.51 27.27
CA ALA A 398 -2.02 1.85 25.88
C ALA A 398 -0.98 0.92 25.23
N GLU A 399 0.08 0.58 25.97
CA GLU A 399 1.10 -0.38 25.51
C GLU A 399 0.52 -1.79 25.33
N ALA A 400 -0.37 -2.22 26.22
CA ALA A 400 -1.07 -3.50 26.11
C ALA A 400 -2.00 -3.55 24.90
N ALA A 401 -2.79 -2.48 24.67
CA ALA A 401 -3.66 -2.37 23.50
C ALA A 401 -2.86 -2.27 22.18
N PHE A 402 -1.69 -1.62 22.19
CA PHE A 402 -0.78 -1.61 21.06
C PHE A 402 -0.27 -3.02 20.72
N MET A 403 0.18 -3.78 21.72
CA MET A 403 0.63 -5.16 21.53
C MET A 403 -0.49 -6.05 20.98
N GLU A 404 -1.70 -5.97 21.52
CA GLU A 404 -2.85 -6.75 21.02
C GLU A 404 -3.17 -6.41 19.56
N THR A 405 -3.21 -5.11 19.23
CA THR A 405 -3.62 -4.65 17.90
C THR A 405 -2.63 -5.06 16.82
N PHE A 406 -1.33 -4.96 17.10
CA PHE A 406 -0.23 -5.19 16.14
C PHE A 406 0.50 -6.51 16.35
N MET A 407 -0.09 -7.43 17.13
CA MET A 407 0.45 -8.77 17.30
C MET A 407 0.49 -9.51 15.95
N PRO A 408 1.65 -10.05 15.55
CA PRO A 408 1.74 -10.90 14.36
C PRO A 408 0.88 -12.15 14.54
N SER A 409 0.12 -12.53 13.51
CA SER A 409 -0.79 -13.68 13.59
C SER A 409 -0.09 -15.00 13.96
N ALA A 410 1.19 -15.15 13.60
CA ALA A 410 1.99 -16.32 13.97
C ALA A 410 2.31 -16.40 15.48
N ARG A 411 2.34 -15.26 16.18
CA ARG A 411 2.58 -15.15 17.64
C ARG A 411 1.28 -15.08 18.45
N ALA A 412 0.15 -14.80 17.79
CA ALA A 412 -1.15 -14.72 18.45
C ALA A 412 -1.59 -16.00 19.16
N LEU A 413 -1.12 -17.16 18.69
CA LEU A 413 -1.38 -18.44 19.31
C LEU A 413 -0.18 -18.87 20.16
N GLY A 414 -0.41 -19.20 21.42
CA GLY A 414 0.63 -19.69 22.34
C GLY A 414 0.90 -18.75 23.51
N GLU A 415 2.17 -18.67 23.92
CA GLU A 415 2.56 -17.94 25.12
C GLU A 415 2.45 -16.42 25.00
N ASP A 416 2.68 -15.86 23.80
CA ASP A 416 2.62 -14.41 23.58
C ASP A 416 1.19 -13.87 23.67
N GLY A 417 0.25 -14.55 22.98
CA GLY A 417 -1.17 -14.25 23.07
C GLY A 417 -1.69 -14.39 24.49
N TYR A 418 -1.36 -15.49 25.18
CA TYR A 418 -1.70 -15.68 26.59
C TYR A 418 -1.15 -14.54 27.46
N ALA A 419 0.10 -14.12 27.24
CA ALA A 419 0.74 -13.08 28.02
C ALA A 419 0.03 -11.73 27.90
N VAL A 420 -0.32 -11.33 26.67
CA VAL A 420 -1.05 -10.09 26.41
C VAL A 420 -2.46 -10.15 26.99
N THR A 421 -3.19 -11.26 26.79
CA THR A 421 -4.53 -11.42 27.36
C THR A 421 -4.51 -11.38 28.89
N MET A 422 -3.50 -11.97 29.54
CA MET A 422 -3.34 -11.89 31.00
C MET A 422 -3.08 -10.46 31.48
N LEU A 423 -2.22 -9.70 30.79
CA LEU A 423 -1.95 -8.30 31.11
C LEU A 423 -3.22 -7.44 30.96
N GLN A 424 -3.96 -7.63 29.87
CA GLN A 424 -5.22 -6.91 29.65
C GLN A 424 -6.29 -7.26 30.67
N SER A 425 -6.38 -8.54 31.06
CA SER A 425 -7.30 -8.99 32.11
C SER A 425 -6.96 -8.34 33.46
N ALA A 426 -5.67 -8.22 33.80
CA ALA A 426 -5.22 -7.53 35.00
C ALA A 426 -5.60 -6.04 34.98
N ILE A 427 -5.38 -5.37 33.85
CA ILE A 427 -5.73 -3.95 33.67
C ILE A 427 -7.24 -3.74 33.74
N ALA A 428 -8.03 -4.57 33.06
CA ALA A 428 -9.49 -4.51 33.08
C ALA A 428 -10.05 -4.79 34.48
N HIS A 429 -9.46 -5.73 35.23
CA HIS A 429 -9.84 -5.99 36.61
C HIS A 429 -9.54 -4.77 37.49
N LEU A 430 -8.35 -4.20 37.41
CA LEU A 430 -7.96 -3.02 38.20
C LEU A 430 -8.81 -1.78 37.88
N ALA A 431 -9.21 -1.60 36.62
CA ALA A 431 -10.02 -0.45 36.19
C ALA A 431 -11.53 -0.60 36.48
N ASN A 432 -12.06 -1.82 36.56
CA ASN A 432 -13.50 -2.05 36.77
C ASN A 432 -13.87 -2.40 38.22
N THR A 433 -12.88 -2.66 39.09
CA THR A 433 -13.16 -2.99 40.49
C THR A 433 -13.52 -1.70 41.24
N PRO A 434 -14.72 -1.60 41.83
CA PRO A 434 -15.11 -0.39 42.57
C PRO A 434 -14.16 -0.19 43.76
N VAL A 435 -13.74 1.06 43.97
CA VAL A 435 -12.93 1.50 45.12
C VAL A 435 -13.74 1.44 46.40
#